data_AF-A0A9E6AMP6-F1
#
_entry.id   AF-A0A9E6AMP6-F1
#
_cell.length_a   1.000
_cell.length_b   1.000
_cell.length_c   1.000
_cell.angle_alpha   90.00
_cell.angle_beta   90.00
_cell.angle_gamma   90.00
#
_symmetry.space_group_name_H-M   'P 1'
#
loop_
_entity.id
_entity.type
_entity.pdbx_description
1 polymer ?
#
loop_
_entity_poly.entity_id
_entity_poly.type
_entity_poly.pdbx_seq_one_letter_code
_entity_poly.pdbx_strand_id
1 'polypeptide(L)'
;MAEDISNDSAGAVDTPSIAPDSQRPPPVLASEALRDELAPHQPAAKPTRIWLVCVALSLASLGFAQRHGVGALSQTADSSALSFLFAASLAATALLPFPYGLRAGVTTLIGLAVMGVGLAGAGPLAGLAMDGGLSGDLARLLAITTLPAALLFRAHYRAYRRARVLLGIAFALSLPFAALQGVVLLDISVSGVVRIAAGVNAVAVACSLFGFVGGQTTGAGAVWAALVLGVPAIDIAARELSPLAGPDVGILAYPTTAVGLVCASIAASVGLFQLAALAFAADARNQSLNTEESK
;
A
#
# COMPACT_ATOMS: atom_id res chain seq x y z
N MET A 1 -30.98 -53.60 -80.12
CA MET A 1 -31.92 -53.49 -78.99
C MET A 1 -31.18 -54.08 -77.79
N ALA A 2 -30.59 -53.33 -76.86
CA ALA A 2 -30.69 -51.91 -76.50
C ALA A 2 -29.29 -51.36 -76.20
N GLU A 3 -29.12 -50.04 -76.40
CA GLU A 3 -27.93 -49.27 -76.01
C GLU A 3 -27.91 -49.06 -74.50
N ASP A 4 -26.77 -49.31 -73.86
CA ASP A 4 -26.53 -49.06 -72.44
C ASP A 4 -25.68 -47.79 -72.33
N ILE A 5 -26.29 -46.72 -71.83
CA ILE A 5 -25.73 -45.38 -71.74
C ILE A 5 -24.96 -45.29 -70.42
N SER A 6 -23.63 -45.24 -70.59
CA SER A 6 -22.61 -44.67 -69.69
C SER A 6 -23.18 -43.60 -68.74
N ASN A 7 -23.27 -43.93 -67.45
CA ASN A 7 -23.64 -42.98 -66.40
C ASN A 7 -22.39 -42.27 -65.87
N ASP A 8 -22.46 -40.94 -65.96
CA ASP A 8 -21.40 -39.97 -65.73
C ASP A 8 -20.97 -39.90 -64.25
N SER A 9 -19.70 -39.55 -64.09
CA SER A 9 -18.99 -39.33 -62.85
C SER A 9 -19.51 -38.10 -62.09
N ALA A 10 -20.35 -38.32 -61.09
CA ALA A 10 -20.65 -37.31 -60.08
C ALA A 10 -19.44 -37.16 -59.13
N GLY A 11 -18.58 -36.19 -59.44
CA GLY A 11 -17.51 -35.73 -58.55
C GLY A 11 -18.07 -35.28 -57.21
N ALA A 12 -17.59 -35.91 -56.13
CA ALA A 12 -17.85 -35.49 -54.76
C ALA A 12 -17.27 -34.08 -54.55
N VAL A 13 -18.14 -33.09 -54.40
CA VAL A 13 -17.78 -31.74 -53.97
C VAL A 13 -17.47 -31.80 -52.48
N ASP A 14 -16.20 -31.94 -52.15
CA ASP A 14 -15.66 -31.79 -50.81
C ASP A 14 -15.96 -30.37 -50.31
N THR A 15 -16.99 -30.23 -49.49
CA THR A 15 -17.33 -28.95 -48.86
C THR A 15 -16.43 -28.80 -47.64
N PRO A 16 -15.50 -27.83 -47.61
CA PRO A 16 -14.65 -27.64 -46.44
C PRO A 16 -15.53 -27.29 -45.25
N SER A 17 -15.52 -28.16 -44.24
CA SER A 17 -16.15 -27.94 -42.94
C SER A 17 -15.52 -26.70 -42.30
N ILE A 18 -16.15 -25.53 -42.47
CA ILE A 18 -15.81 -24.31 -41.75
C ILE A 18 -16.15 -24.56 -40.28
N ALA A 19 -15.17 -25.02 -39.51
CA ALA A 19 -15.25 -25.01 -38.07
C ALA A 19 -15.51 -23.55 -37.63
N PRO A 20 -16.49 -23.30 -36.73
CA PRO A 20 -16.68 -21.96 -36.19
C PRO A 20 -15.38 -21.54 -35.50
N ASP A 21 -14.78 -20.45 -35.99
CA ASP A 21 -13.58 -19.81 -35.45
C ASP A 21 -13.92 -19.23 -34.07
N SER A 22 -14.07 -20.12 -33.09
CA SER A 22 -14.33 -19.77 -31.71
C SER A 22 -13.03 -19.22 -31.12
N GLN A 23 -13.11 -17.99 -30.60
CA GLN A 23 -12.13 -17.36 -29.71
C GLN A 23 -11.07 -16.46 -30.34
N ARG A 24 -11.38 -15.69 -31.40
CA ARG A 24 -10.70 -14.39 -31.55
C ARG A 24 -11.42 -13.36 -30.69
N PRO A 25 -10.80 -12.83 -29.61
CA PRO A 25 -11.40 -11.74 -28.86
C PRO A 25 -11.66 -10.56 -29.82
N PRO A 26 -12.78 -9.83 -29.65
CA PRO A 26 -13.12 -8.72 -30.53
C PRO A 26 -11.96 -7.72 -30.59
N PRO A 27 -11.71 -7.09 -31.75
CA PRO A 27 -10.64 -6.12 -31.91
C PRO A 27 -10.88 -4.96 -30.94
N VAL A 28 -10.03 -4.86 -29.92
CA VAL A 28 -10.05 -3.77 -28.94
C VAL A 28 -9.70 -2.48 -29.67
N LEU A 29 -10.58 -1.49 -29.60
CA LEU A 29 -10.32 -0.20 -30.24
C LEU A 29 -9.14 0.47 -29.51
N ALA A 30 -8.27 1.17 -30.26
CA ALA A 30 -7.13 1.87 -29.65
C ALA A 30 -7.54 2.86 -28.54
N SER A 31 -8.75 3.41 -28.63
CA SER A 31 -9.38 4.24 -27.60
C SER A 31 -9.75 3.47 -26.33
N GLU A 32 -10.14 2.20 -26.42
CA GLU A 32 -10.44 1.34 -25.26
C GLU A 32 -9.15 0.95 -24.53
N ALA A 33 -8.10 0.63 -25.27
CA ALA A 33 -6.79 0.35 -24.67
C ALA A 33 -6.22 1.57 -23.92
N LEU A 34 -6.34 2.77 -24.50
CA LEU A 34 -5.98 4.04 -23.84
C LEU A 34 -6.84 4.33 -22.60
N ARG A 35 -8.13 3.98 -22.61
CA ARG A 35 -9.04 4.14 -21.47
C ARG A 35 -8.68 3.22 -20.30
N ASP A 36 -8.38 1.96 -20.58
CA ASP A 36 -7.96 1.00 -19.55
C ASP A 36 -6.61 1.38 -18.92
N GLU A 37 -5.73 2.03 -19.68
CA GLU A 37 -4.48 2.57 -19.17
C GLU A 37 -4.70 3.80 -18.26
N LEU A 38 -5.68 4.67 -18.60
CA LEU A 38 -5.96 5.90 -17.86
C LEU A 38 -6.79 5.68 -16.58
N ALA A 39 -7.68 4.68 -16.54
CA ALA A 39 -8.56 4.42 -15.41
C ALA A 39 -8.82 2.91 -15.20
N PRO A 40 -7.78 2.15 -14.82
CA PRO A 40 -7.88 0.70 -14.70
C PRO A 40 -8.93 0.27 -13.67
N HIS A 41 -9.65 -0.81 -13.98
CA HIS A 41 -10.64 -1.42 -13.08
C HIS A 41 -10.05 -1.95 -11.77
N GLN A 42 -8.78 -2.36 -11.79
CA GLN A 42 -8.06 -2.92 -10.64
C GLN A 42 -6.63 -2.38 -10.62
N PRO A 43 -6.43 -1.11 -10.23
CA PRO A 43 -5.10 -0.52 -10.27
C PRO A 43 -4.15 -1.31 -9.38
N ALA A 44 -2.94 -1.53 -9.88
CA ALA A 44 -1.84 -2.17 -9.18
C ALA A 44 -2.17 -3.58 -8.61
N ALA A 45 -3.11 -4.33 -9.19
CA ALA A 45 -3.56 -5.61 -8.62
C ALA A 45 -2.45 -6.66 -8.44
N LYS A 46 -1.49 -6.74 -9.37
CA LYS A 46 -0.31 -7.61 -9.31
C LYS A 46 0.76 -7.08 -8.35
N PRO A 47 1.27 -5.84 -8.48
CA PRO A 47 2.33 -5.34 -7.59
C PRO A 47 1.88 -5.27 -6.13
N THR A 48 0.59 -5.01 -5.86
CA THR A 48 0.07 -5.05 -4.48
C THR A 48 0.15 -6.45 -3.87
N ARG A 49 -0.08 -7.53 -4.63
CA ARG A 49 0.13 -8.90 -4.12
C ARG A 49 1.59 -9.15 -3.78
N ILE A 50 2.51 -8.72 -4.65
CA ILE A 50 3.95 -8.88 -4.42
C ILE A 50 4.36 -8.16 -3.13
N TRP A 51 3.92 -6.91 -2.94
CA TRP A 51 4.18 -6.17 -1.71
C TRP A 51 3.58 -6.84 -0.47
N LEU A 52 2.36 -7.39 -0.55
CA LEU A 52 1.76 -8.12 0.58
C LEU A 52 2.55 -9.40 0.92
N VAL A 53 3.09 -10.11 -0.07
CA VAL A 53 4.00 -11.25 0.17
C VAL A 53 5.28 -10.78 0.84
N CYS A 54 5.90 -9.69 0.35
CA CYS A 54 7.09 -9.12 0.98
C CYS A 54 6.84 -8.72 2.44
N VAL A 55 5.70 -8.06 2.72
CA VAL A 55 5.30 -7.67 4.07
C VAL A 55 5.07 -8.91 4.95
N ALA A 56 4.40 -9.94 4.43
CA ALA A 56 4.18 -11.19 5.16
C ALA A 56 5.51 -11.88 5.52
N LEU A 57 6.46 -11.95 4.58
CA LEU A 57 7.79 -12.52 4.82
C LEU A 57 8.61 -11.69 5.83
N SER A 58 8.50 -10.36 5.79
CA SER A 58 9.15 -9.48 6.77
C SER A 58 8.57 -9.69 8.18
N LEU A 59 7.24 -9.79 8.32
CA LEU A 59 6.60 -10.09 9.61
C LEU A 59 6.93 -11.50 10.12
N ALA A 60 7.02 -12.49 9.22
CA ALA A 60 7.45 -13.85 9.59
C ALA A 60 8.91 -13.85 10.08
N SER A 61 9.79 -13.10 9.40
CA SER A 61 11.19 -12.91 9.81
C SER A 61 11.28 -12.22 11.17
N LEU A 62 10.44 -11.21 11.43
CA LEU A 62 10.33 -10.57 12.75
C LEU A 62 9.84 -11.55 13.82
N GLY A 63 8.82 -12.35 13.53
CA GLY A 63 8.34 -13.39 14.46
C GLY A 63 9.43 -14.41 14.79
N PHE A 64 10.25 -14.79 13.81
CA PHE A 64 11.41 -15.64 14.02
C PHE A 64 12.47 -14.97 14.91
N ALA A 65 12.81 -13.72 14.63
CA ALA A 65 13.76 -12.93 15.43
C ALA A 65 13.29 -12.80 16.90
N GLN A 66 12.00 -12.48 17.10
CA GLN A 66 11.37 -12.36 18.41
C GLN A 66 11.36 -13.69 19.17
N ARG A 67 11.11 -14.81 18.49
CA ARG A 67 11.18 -16.15 19.09
C ARG A 67 12.58 -16.49 19.61
N HIS A 68 13.61 -15.91 19.03
CA HIS A 68 15.01 -16.06 19.45
C HIS A 68 15.49 -14.95 20.40
N GLY A 69 14.58 -14.11 20.92
CA GLY A 69 14.91 -13.08 21.90
C GLY A 69 15.45 -11.77 21.31
N VAL A 70 15.29 -11.54 20.00
CA VAL A 70 15.66 -10.28 19.34
C VAL A 70 14.45 -9.34 19.30
N GLY A 71 14.60 -8.11 19.78
CA GLY A 71 13.55 -7.08 19.78
C GLY A 71 12.97 -6.75 21.16
N ALA A 72 11.91 -5.93 21.15
CA ALA A 72 11.29 -5.38 22.34
C ALA A 72 10.64 -6.44 23.23
N LEU A 73 10.89 -6.34 24.55
CA LEU A 73 10.26 -7.11 25.64
C LEU A 73 10.46 -8.63 25.54
N SER A 74 11.63 -9.07 26.01
CA SER A 74 12.10 -10.44 26.18
C SER A 74 11.24 -11.38 27.05
N GLN A 75 9.97 -11.07 27.36
CA GLN A 75 9.14 -11.88 28.26
C GLN A 75 7.68 -12.12 27.87
N THR A 76 7.12 -11.50 26.82
CA THR A 76 5.78 -11.91 26.34
C THR A 76 5.93 -12.91 25.21
N ALA A 77 5.77 -14.20 25.51
CA ALA A 77 5.72 -15.28 24.52
C ALA A 77 4.75 -14.97 23.36
N ASP A 78 3.75 -14.12 23.64
CA ASP A 78 2.68 -13.69 22.74
C ASP A 78 3.14 -12.82 21.55
N SER A 79 4.25 -12.07 21.66
CA SER A 79 4.65 -11.13 20.60
C SER A 79 5.07 -11.85 19.30
N SER A 80 5.79 -12.96 19.42
CA SER A 80 6.18 -13.79 18.27
C SER A 80 4.97 -14.46 17.60
N ALA A 81 4.01 -14.93 18.40
CA ALA A 81 2.78 -15.56 17.93
C ALA A 81 1.92 -14.56 17.13
N LEU A 82 1.80 -13.33 17.60
CA LEU A 82 1.09 -12.26 16.89
C LEU A 82 1.76 -11.92 15.56
N SER A 83 3.10 -11.82 15.52
CA SER A 83 3.84 -11.60 14.27
C SER A 83 3.60 -12.71 13.24
N PHE A 84 3.63 -13.98 13.66
CA PHE A 84 3.30 -15.11 12.78
C PHE A 84 1.83 -15.11 12.34
N LEU A 85 0.90 -14.76 13.22
CA LEU A 85 -0.53 -14.67 12.90
C LEU A 85 -0.79 -13.61 11.82
N PHE A 86 -0.22 -12.42 11.97
CA PHE A 86 -0.35 -11.35 10.99
C PHE A 86 0.37 -11.68 9.67
N ALA A 87 1.55 -12.30 9.74
CA ALA A 87 2.26 -12.79 8.55
C ALA A 87 1.42 -13.82 7.77
N ALA A 88 0.88 -14.83 8.46
CA ALA A 88 0.03 -15.86 7.85
C ALA A 88 -1.24 -15.27 7.26
N SER A 89 -1.86 -14.31 7.96
CA SER A 89 -3.07 -13.60 7.48
C SER A 89 -2.77 -12.82 6.20
N LEU A 90 -1.67 -12.06 6.15
CA LEU A 90 -1.28 -11.32 4.95
C LEU A 90 -0.89 -12.26 3.81
N ALA A 91 -0.15 -13.33 4.08
CA ALA A 91 0.19 -14.34 3.07
C ALA A 91 -1.08 -14.97 2.47
N ALA A 92 -2.07 -15.32 3.31
CA ALA A 92 -3.35 -15.84 2.85
C ALA A 92 -4.09 -14.81 1.96
N THR A 93 -4.13 -13.53 2.36
CA THR A 93 -4.76 -12.49 1.53
C THR A 93 -4.05 -12.24 0.20
N ALA A 94 -2.73 -12.47 0.13
CA ALA A 94 -1.93 -12.26 -1.07
C ALA A 94 -2.05 -13.42 -2.06
N LEU A 95 -2.08 -14.66 -1.54
CA LEU A 95 -2.06 -15.90 -2.34
C LEU A 95 -3.46 -16.33 -2.78
N LEU A 96 -4.47 -16.17 -1.93
CA LEU A 96 -5.83 -16.58 -2.26
C LEU A 96 -6.48 -15.66 -3.31
N PRO A 97 -7.33 -16.20 -4.21
CA PRO A 97 -7.98 -15.44 -5.27
C PRO A 97 -9.17 -14.62 -4.75
N PHE A 98 -8.95 -13.77 -3.75
CA PHE A 98 -10.00 -12.89 -3.24
C PHE A 98 -10.40 -11.80 -4.25
N PRO A 99 -11.69 -11.41 -4.30
CA PRO A 99 -12.11 -10.27 -5.10
C PRO A 99 -11.43 -8.99 -4.59
N TYR A 100 -11.16 -8.06 -5.51
CA TYR A 100 -10.33 -6.87 -5.25
C TYR A 100 -10.78 -6.07 -4.01
N GLY A 101 -12.09 -5.83 -3.89
CA GLY A 101 -12.65 -5.07 -2.77
C GLY A 101 -12.55 -5.79 -1.42
N LEU A 102 -12.82 -7.10 -1.38
CA LEU A 102 -12.67 -7.89 -0.16
C LEU A 102 -11.21 -7.90 0.28
N ARG A 103 -10.28 -8.14 -0.65
CA ARG A 103 -8.84 -8.12 -0.36
C ARG A 103 -8.43 -6.76 0.20
N ALA A 104 -8.87 -5.67 -0.41
CA ALA A 104 -8.60 -4.30 0.05
C ALA A 104 -9.08 -4.07 1.49
N GLY A 105 -10.32 -4.48 1.79
CA GLY A 105 -10.88 -4.38 3.14
C GLY A 105 -10.09 -5.21 4.16
N VAL A 106 -9.81 -6.47 3.85
CA VAL A 106 -9.08 -7.37 4.75
C VAL A 106 -7.65 -6.90 4.99
N THR A 107 -6.93 -6.43 3.95
CA THR A 107 -5.56 -5.92 4.12
C THR A 107 -5.51 -4.63 4.93
N THR A 108 -6.47 -3.72 4.74
CA THR A 108 -6.63 -2.55 5.62
C THR A 108 -6.87 -2.97 7.06
N LEU A 109 -7.81 -3.88 7.30
CA LEU A 109 -8.14 -4.34 8.66
C LEU A 109 -6.95 -5.03 9.34
N ILE A 110 -6.19 -5.86 8.63
CA ILE A 110 -4.98 -6.48 9.18
C ILE A 110 -3.94 -5.41 9.54
N GLY A 111 -3.66 -4.48 8.63
CA GLY A 111 -2.71 -3.38 8.90
C GLY A 111 -3.11 -2.55 10.11
N LEU A 112 -4.38 -2.18 10.22
CA LEU A 112 -4.91 -1.43 11.37
C LEU A 112 -4.89 -2.27 12.67
N ALA A 113 -5.18 -3.57 12.61
CA ALA A 113 -5.10 -4.46 13.76
C ALA A 113 -3.66 -4.57 14.29
N VAL A 114 -2.68 -4.71 13.40
CA VAL A 114 -1.25 -4.70 13.75
C VAL A 114 -0.87 -3.39 14.47
N MET A 115 -1.34 -2.25 13.96
CA MET A 115 -1.11 -0.94 14.58
C MET A 115 -1.78 -0.81 15.95
N GLY A 116 -3.03 -1.24 16.08
CA GLY A 116 -3.78 -1.20 17.34
C GLY A 116 -3.14 -2.07 18.43
N VAL A 117 -2.66 -3.25 18.06
CA VAL A 117 -1.88 -4.13 18.95
C VAL A 117 -0.55 -3.47 19.35
N GLY A 118 0.12 -2.79 18.41
CA GLY A 118 1.32 -1.99 18.69
C GLY A 118 1.11 -0.86 19.70
N LEU A 119 0.01 -0.11 19.55
CA LEU A 119 -0.38 0.95 20.50
C LEU A 119 -0.69 0.41 21.89
N ALA A 120 -1.16 -0.83 21.99
CA ALA A 120 -1.34 -1.53 23.26
C ALA A 120 -0.02 -2.06 23.85
N GLY A 121 1.12 -1.78 23.22
CA GLY A 121 2.45 -2.23 23.67
C GLY A 121 2.72 -3.70 23.39
N ALA A 122 2.05 -4.30 22.41
CA ALA A 122 2.17 -5.73 22.09
C ALA A 122 2.60 -5.97 20.62
N GLY A 123 3.06 -7.19 20.34
CA GLY A 123 3.33 -7.66 18.99
C GLY A 123 4.54 -6.98 18.30
N PRO A 124 4.58 -6.96 16.96
CA PRO A 124 5.74 -6.46 16.21
C PRO A 124 6.00 -4.95 16.31
N LEU A 125 5.07 -4.19 16.92
CA LEU A 125 5.19 -2.74 17.11
C LEU A 125 5.23 -2.35 18.60
N ALA A 126 5.47 -3.30 19.51
CA ALA A 126 5.46 -3.06 20.95
C ALA A 126 6.38 -1.92 21.40
N GLY A 127 7.49 -1.68 20.68
CA GLY A 127 8.42 -0.59 21.00
C GLY A 127 7.85 0.81 20.79
N LEU A 128 6.70 0.99 20.11
CA LEU A 128 6.05 2.30 20.01
C LEU A 128 5.59 2.81 21.38
N ALA A 129 4.99 1.93 22.19
CA ALA A 129 4.44 2.29 23.49
C ALA A 129 5.52 2.69 24.51
N MET A 130 6.79 2.39 24.25
CA MET A 130 7.91 2.73 25.15
C MET A 130 8.13 4.24 25.28
N ASP A 131 7.73 5.02 24.29
CA ASP A 131 7.92 6.47 24.29
C ASP A 131 6.79 7.23 25.01
N GLY A 132 5.78 6.53 25.54
CA GLY A 132 4.78 7.05 26.49
C GLY A 132 3.74 8.03 25.92
N GLY A 133 3.69 8.24 24.60
CA GLY A 133 2.88 9.27 23.96
C GLY A 133 1.80 8.75 23.01
N LEU A 134 0.67 8.25 23.54
CA LEU A 134 -0.45 7.73 22.72
C LEU A 134 -0.87 8.71 21.61
N SER A 135 -0.96 10.01 21.92
CA SER A 135 -1.35 11.04 20.95
C SER A 135 -0.33 11.19 19.81
N GLY A 136 0.96 11.10 20.11
CA GLY A 136 2.04 11.18 19.12
C GLY A 136 2.08 9.95 18.22
N ASP A 137 1.88 8.77 18.79
CA ASP A 137 1.84 7.52 18.03
C ASP A 137 0.59 7.46 17.14
N LEU A 138 -0.57 7.83 17.66
CA LEU A 138 -1.80 7.92 16.85
C LEU A 138 -1.65 8.90 15.68
N ALA A 139 -1.10 10.09 15.94
CA ALA A 139 -0.86 11.07 14.88
C ALA A 139 0.10 10.53 13.81
N ARG A 140 1.19 9.87 14.23
CA ARG A 140 2.14 9.20 13.34
C ARG A 140 1.46 8.13 12.49
N LEU A 141 0.71 7.22 13.11
CA LEU A 141 0.02 6.13 12.44
C LEU A 141 -1.01 6.66 11.43
N LEU A 142 -1.76 7.70 11.78
CA LEU A 142 -2.68 8.36 10.84
C LEU A 142 -1.94 8.96 9.64
N ALA A 143 -0.81 9.65 9.87
CA ALA A 143 -0.03 10.26 8.81
C ALA A 143 0.56 9.20 7.85
N ILE A 144 1.23 8.17 8.37
CA ILE A 144 1.91 7.15 7.56
C ILE A 144 0.95 6.15 6.90
N THR A 145 -0.33 6.11 7.30
CA THR A 145 -1.34 5.27 6.64
C THR A 145 -2.08 6.03 5.55
N THR A 146 -2.64 7.19 5.88
CA THR A 146 -3.55 7.93 4.99
C THR A 146 -2.80 8.64 3.88
N LEU A 147 -1.62 9.20 4.18
CA LEU A 147 -0.88 10.04 3.25
C LEU A 147 -0.24 9.24 2.11
N PRO A 148 0.45 8.10 2.36
CA PRO A 148 0.91 7.21 1.30
C PRO A 148 -0.25 6.65 0.47
N ALA A 149 -1.39 6.30 1.09
CA ALA A 149 -2.57 5.82 0.35
C ALA A 149 -3.10 6.87 -0.64
N ALA A 150 -3.22 8.13 -0.20
CA ALA A 150 -3.68 9.22 -1.05
C ALA A 150 -2.66 9.58 -2.16
N LEU A 151 -1.36 9.53 -1.86
CA LEU A 151 -0.31 9.74 -2.86
C LEU A 151 -0.29 8.65 -3.93
N LEU A 152 -0.44 7.38 -3.54
CA LEU A 152 -0.57 6.25 -4.48
C LEU A 152 -1.84 6.37 -5.31
N PHE A 153 -2.95 6.76 -4.70
CA PHE A 153 -4.22 7.01 -5.40
C PHE A 153 -4.05 8.09 -6.46
N ARG A 154 -3.44 9.22 -6.10
CA ARG A 154 -3.18 10.30 -7.04
C ARG A 154 -2.21 9.93 -8.15
N ALA A 155 -1.21 9.09 -7.86
CA ALA A 155 -0.26 8.63 -8.88
C ALA A 155 -0.95 7.84 -9.99
N HIS A 156 -1.98 7.05 -9.67
CA HIS A 156 -2.77 6.28 -10.64
C HIS A 156 -3.90 7.10 -11.28
N TYR A 157 -4.58 7.97 -10.52
CA TYR A 157 -5.71 8.77 -11.00
C TYR A 157 -5.34 10.25 -11.22
N ARG A 158 -4.27 10.50 -11.99
CA ARG A 158 -3.66 11.84 -12.17
C ARG A 158 -4.61 12.92 -12.70
N ALA A 159 -5.57 12.55 -13.56
CA ALA A 159 -6.52 13.46 -14.19
C ALA A 159 -7.76 13.73 -13.33
N TYR A 160 -7.98 12.93 -12.29
CA TYR A 160 -9.22 12.96 -11.51
C TYR A 160 -9.18 14.07 -10.46
N ARG A 161 -10.09 15.06 -10.57
CA ARG A 161 -10.09 16.26 -9.71
C ARG A 161 -10.24 15.91 -8.22
N ARG A 162 -11.06 14.91 -7.89
CA ARG A 162 -11.28 14.51 -6.48
C ARG A 162 -10.07 13.82 -5.86
N ALA A 163 -9.10 13.33 -6.65
CA ALA A 163 -7.84 12.81 -6.11
C ALA A 163 -7.07 13.87 -5.32
N ARG A 164 -7.16 15.15 -5.71
CA ARG A 164 -6.56 16.26 -4.97
C ARG A 164 -7.29 16.53 -3.65
N VAL A 165 -8.61 16.37 -3.63
CA VAL A 165 -9.41 16.50 -2.39
C VAL A 165 -9.03 15.40 -1.41
N LEU A 166 -8.90 14.16 -1.88
CA LEU A 166 -8.47 13.02 -1.07
C LEU A 166 -7.07 13.24 -0.48
N LEU A 167 -6.12 13.74 -1.27
CA LEU A 167 -4.80 14.15 -0.78
C LEU A 167 -4.88 15.31 0.22
N GLY A 168 -5.74 16.30 -0.02
CA GLY A 168 -5.98 17.41 0.92
C GLY A 168 -6.47 16.94 2.28
N ILE A 169 -7.40 15.98 2.30
CA ILE A 169 -7.90 15.36 3.54
C ILE A 169 -6.77 14.59 4.23
N ALA A 170 -6.03 13.74 3.51
CA ALA A 170 -4.92 12.99 4.09
C ALA A 170 -3.81 13.91 4.64
N PHE A 171 -3.51 15.01 3.94
CA PHE A 171 -2.58 16.02 4.40
C PHE A 171 -3.08 16.70 5.68
N ALA A 172 -4.36 17.10 5.73
CA ALA A 172 -4.97 17.67 6.93
C ALA A 172 -4.90 16.70 8.13
N LEU A 173 -5.16 15.41 7.90
CA LEU A 173 -5.03 14.35 8.92
C LEU A 173 -3.58 14.15 9.41
N SER A 174 -2.59 14.51 8.58
CA SER A 174 -1.17 14.44 8.95
C SER A 174 -0.65 15.68 9.70
N LEU A 175 -1.41 16.78 9.72
CA LEU A 175 -0.98 18.03 10.39
C LEU A 175 -0.69 17.86 11.89
N PRO A 176 -1.45 17.09 12.69
CA PRO A 176 -1.11 16.86 14.08
C PRO A 176 0.28 16.23 14.25
N PHE A 177 0.63 15.29 13.38
CA PHE A 177 1.97 14.67 13.39
C PHE A 177 3.05 15.71 13.06
N ALA A 178 2.88 16.48 11.99
CA ALA A 178 3.83 17.52 11.61
C ALA A 178 4.00 18.59 12.70
N ALA A 179 2.92 18.98 13.37
CA ALA A 179 2.95 19.94 14.48
C ALA A 179 3.75 19.39 15.67
N LEU A 180 3.52 18.13 16.06
CA LEU A 180 4.27 17.49 17.13
C LEU A 180 5.77 17.38 16.79
N GLN A 181 6.12 17.06 15.55
CA GLN A 181 7.52 17.07 15.09
C GLN A 181 8.12 18.49 15.11
N GLY A 182 7.33 19.51 14.78
CA GLY A 182 7.73 20.91 14.89
C GLY A 182 8.05 21.34 16.33
N VAL A 183 7.25 20.89 17.30
CA VAL A 183 7.53 21.13 18.73
C VAL A 183 8.84 20.48 19.14
N VAL A 184 9.06 19.20 18.78
CA VAL A 184 10.31 18.49 19.09
C VAL A 184 11.53 19.16 18.43
N LEU A 185 11.40 19.64 17.19
CA LEU A 185 12.47 20.34 16.48
C LEU A 185 12.91 21.64 17.17
N LEU A 186 11.96 22.36 17.76
CA LEU A 186 12.17 23.65 18.44
C LEU A 186 12.61 23.49 19.91
N ASP A 187 12.42 22.32 20.51
CA ASP A 187 12.80 22.07 21.89
C ASP A 187 14.32 21.91 22.05
N ILE A 188 14.95 22.92 22.68
CA ILE A 188 16.39 22.95 22.91
C ILE A 188 16.85 21.95 23.98
N SER A 189 15.94 21.41 24.79
CA SER A 189 16.26 20.40 25.80
C SER A 189 16.44 19.00 25.21
N VAL A 190 15.97 18.79 23.98
CA VAL A 190 16.05 17.52 23.26
C VAL A 190 17.38 17.39 22.52
N SER A 191 17.93 16.17 22.49
CA SER A 191 19.15 15.84 21.73
C SER A 191 19.08 16.32 20.29
N GLY A 192 20.19 16.88 19.77
CA GLY A 192 20.28 17.35 18.39
C GLY A 192 19.93 16.28 17.35
N VAL A 193 20.22 15.01 17.61
CA VAL A 193 19.88 13.89 16.71
C VAL A 193 18.36 13.74 16.57
N VAL A 194 17.64 13.75 17.70
CA VAL A 194 16.16 13.64 17.71
C VAL A 194 15.53 14.87 17.06
N ARG A 195 16.10 16.06 17.26
CA ARG A 195 15.64 17.29 16.59
C ARG A 195 15.82 17.21 15.08
N ILE A 196 16.98 16.74 14.59
CA ILE A 196 17.22 16.55 13.16
C ILE A 196 16.22 15.55 12.59
N ALA A 197 16.02 14.40 13.25
CA ALA A 197 15.07 13.39 12.81
C ALA A 197 13.62 13.93 12.75
N ALA A 198 13.21 14.73 13.74
CA ALA A 198 11.93 15.43 13.73
C ALA A 198 11.81 16.41 12.56
N GLY A 199 12.87 17.17 12.27
CA GLY A 199 12.93 18.03 11.09
C GLY A 199 12.81 17.26 9.78
N VAL A 200 13.49 16.13 9.64
CA VAL A 200 13.41 15.27 8.44
C VAL A 200 11.99 14.67 8.31
N ASN A 201 11.34 14.27 9.40
CA ASN A 201 9.93 13.83 9.40
C ASN A 201 8.97 14.95 8.95
N ALA A 202 9.16 16.18 9.44
CA ALA A 202 8.34 17.31 9.02
C ALA A 202 8.53 17.64 7.54
N VAL A 203 9.78 17.60 7.05
CA VAL A 203 10.11 17.76 5.62
C VAL A 203 9.49 16.64 4.79
N ALA A 204 9.52 15.40 5.26
CA ALA A 204 8.90 14.26 4.60
C ALA A 204 7.40 14.47 4.37
N VAL A 205 6.69 14.93 5.39
CA VAL A 205 5.26 15.29 5.28
C VAL A 205 5.07 16.48 4.34
N ALA A 206 5.91 17.52 4.44
CA ALA A 206 5.83 18.68 3.55
C ALA A 206 6.08 18.32 2.08
N CYS A 207 6.94 17.35 1.79
CA CYS A 207 7.17 16.85 0.43
C CYS A 207 5.90 16.27 -0.21
N SER A 208 4.91 15.83 0.58
CA SER A 208 3.61 15.42 0.02
C SER A 208 2.85 16.56 -0.67
N LEU A 209 3.21 17.83 -0.40
CA LEU A 209 2.66 18.99 -1.10
C LEU A 209 3.05 19.02 -2.58
N PHE A 210 4.18 18.40 -2.97
CA PHE A 210 4.50 18.18 -4.38
C PHE A 210 3.46 17.28 -5.07
N GLY A 211 2.77 16.46 -4.27
CA GLY A 211 1.55 15.79 -4.65
C GLY A 211 0.38 16.71 -4.99
N PHE A 212 0.47 18.05 -4.97
CA PHE A 212 -0.55 18.94 -5.56
C PHE A 212 -0.11 19.53 -6.90
N VAL A 213 1.18 19.50 -7.22
CA VAL A 213 1.75 20.03 -8.47
C VAL A 213 1.22 19.23 -9.66
N GLY A 214 1.00 19.89 -10.80
CA GLY A 214 0.23 19.40 -11.95
C GLY A 214 0.55 17.99 -12.45
N GLY A 215 -0.32 17.47 -13.33
CA GLY A 215 -0.34 16.05 -13.75
C GLY A 215 0.95 15.50 -14.39
N GLN A 216 1.93 16.33 -14.71
CA GLN A 216 3.23 15.89 -15.22
C GLN A 216 4.20 15.45 -14.10
N THR A 217 3.97 15.89 -12.85
CA THR A 217 4.83 15.56 -11.69
C THR A 217 4.27 14.41 -10.84
N THR A 218 3.10 13.86 -11.20
CA THR A 218 2.40 12.83 -10.43
C THR A 218 3.14 11.49 -10.37
N GLY A 219 4.06 11.23 -11.31
CA GLY A 219 4.90 10.02 -11.29
C GLY A 219 5.77 9.89 -10.04
N ALA A 220 6.14 11.02 -9.43
CA ALA A 220 6.90 11.04 -8.18
C ALA A 220 6.04 10.67 -6.94
N GLY A 221 4.71 10.53 -7.07
CA GLY A 221 3.82 10.22 -5.95
C GLY A 221 4.21 8.96 -5.19
N ALA A 222 4.67 7.92 -5.89
CA ALA A 222 5.16 6.69 -5.27
C ALA A 222 6.47 6.91 -4.47
N VAL A 223 7.35 7.79 -4.96
CA VAL A 223 8.60 8.15 -4.27
C VAL A 223 8.29 8.91 -2.98
N TRP A 224 7.38 9.89 -3.04
CA TRP A 224 6.93 10.61 -1.86
C TRP A 224 6.23 9.70 -0.84
N ALA A 225 5.43 8.75 -1.32
CA ALA A 225 4.79 7.75 -0.46
C ALA A 225 5.84 6.87 0.25
N ALA A 226 6.87 6.42 -0.48
CA ALA A 226 7.97 5.64 0.10
C ALA A 226 8.76 6.46 1.14
N LEU A 227 8.98 7.75 0.88
CA LEU A 227 9.66 8.65 1.81
C LEU A 227 8.85 8.82 3.10
N VAL A 228 7.54 9.04 3.00
CA VAL A 228 6.63 9.17 4.16
C VAL A 228 6.53 7.88 4.98
N LEU A 229 6.67 6.71 4.35
CA LEU A 229 6.74 5.42 5.05
C LEU A 229 8.11 5.19 5.70
N GLY A 230 9.19 5.53 5.01
CA GLY A 230 10.55 5.19 5.41
C GLY A 230 11.11 6.11 6.49
N VAL A 231 10.92 7.43 6.38
CA VAL A 231 11.55 8.40 7.28
C VAL A 231 11.10 8.20 8.75
N PRO A 232 9.80 8.06 9.07
CA PRO A 232 9.37 7.80 10.45
C PRO A 232 9.89 6.47 11.00
N ALA A 233 10.07 5.46 10.14
CA ALA A 233 10.65 4.19 10.56
C ALA A 233 12.15 4.31 10.85
N ILE A 234 12.89 5.08 10.05
CA ILE A 234 14.31 5.38 10.31
C ILE A 234 14.45 6.17 11.62
N ASP A 235 13.57 7.15 11.88
CA ASP A 235 13.53 7.87 13.16
C ASP A 235 13.37 6.90 14.34
N ILE A 236 12.41 5.97 14.26
CA ILE A 236 12.24 4.94 15.30
C ILE A 236 13.50 4.10 15.44
N ALA A 237 14.03 3.54 14.36
CA ALA A 237 15.23 2.70 14.42
C ALA A 237 16.44 3.43 15.02
N ALA A 238 16.58 4.73 14.74
CA ALA A 238 17.67 5.56 15.25
C ALA A 238 17.57 5.81 16.77
N ARG A 239 16.41 5.57 17.41
CA ARG A 239 16.26 5.69 18.87
C ARG A 239 17.09 4.68 19.63
N GLU A 240 17.48 3.57 19.01
CA GLU A 240 18.46 2.62 19.58
C GLU A 240 19.81 3.30 19.91
N LEU A 241 20.17 4.34 19.16
CA LEU A 241 21.41 5.10 19.37
C LEU A 241 21.25 6.20 20.43
N SER A 242 20.03 6.39 20.96
CA SER A 242 19.74 7.42 21.94
C SER A 242 19.94 6.88 23.37
N PRO A 243 20.48 7.68 24.31
CA PRO A 243 20.61 7.29 25.72
C PRO A 243 19.26 7.07 26.44
N LEU A 244 18.14 7.24 25.73
CA LEU A 244 16.78 6.92 26.18
C LEU A 244 16.48 5.41 26.14
N ALA A 245 17.29 4.60 25.45
CA ALA A 245 17.19 3.15 25.51
C ALA A 245 17.64 2.70 26.92
N GLY A 246 16.68 2.53 27.82
CA GLY A 246 16.94 1.94 29.14
C GLY A 246 17.57 0.55 28.98
N PRO A 247 18.37 0.09 29.96
CA PRO A 247 19.02 -1.24 29.90
C PRO A 247 18.03 -2.40 29.75
N ASP A 248 16.74 -2.17 30.03
CA ASP A 248 15.65 -3.14 29.93
C ASP A 248 15.01 -3.20 28.53
N VAL A 249 15.39 -2.28 27.63
CA VAL A 249 14.93 -2.25 26.24
C VAL A 249 15.75 -3.30 25.47
N GLY A 250 15.13 -4.46 25.20
CA GLY A 250 15.79 -5.59 24.53
C GLY A 250 16.58 -5.19 23.28
N ILE A 251 17.66 -5.91 23.01
CA ILE A 251 18.57 -5.63 21.88
C ILE A 251 17.77 -5.56 20.57
N LEU A 252 17.94 -4.47 19.80
CA LEU A 252 17.26 -4.21 18.53
C LEU A 252 15.73 -4.03 18.65
N ALA A 253 15.23 -3.63 19.82
CA ALA A 253 13.81 -3.31 20.02
C ALA A 253 13.30 -2.23 19.06
N TYR A 254 14.05 -1.15 18.87
CA TYR A 254 13.63 -0.07 18.01
C TYR A 254 13.71 -0.42 16.50
N PRO A 255 14.80 -1.03 15.99
CA PRO A 255 14.85 -1.52 14.61
C PRO A 255 13.74 -2.52 14.27
N THR A 256 13.45 -3.47 15.16
CA THR A 256 12.35 -4.45 14.93
C THR A 256 11.00 -3.75 14.89
N THR A 257 10.76 -2.81 15.80
CA THR A 257 9.56 -1.95 15.81
C THR A 257 9.43 -1.12 14.53
N ALA A 258 10.53 -0.56 14.03
CA ALA A 258 10.56 0.19 12.78
C ALA A 258 10.15 -0.67 11.58
N VAL A 259 10.67 -1.90 11.47
CA VAL A 259 10.26 -2.84 10.42
C VAL A 259 8.79 -3.22 10.56
N GLY A 260 8.33 -3.47 11.79
CA GLY A 260 6.91 -3.72 12.09
C GLY A 260 6.01 -2.56 11.65
N LEU A 261 6.43 -1.33 11.94
CA LEU A 261 5.73 -0.11 11.52
C LEU A 261 5.62 0.00 10.01
N VAL A 262 6.73 -0.19 9.28
CA VAL A 262 6.72 -0.16 7.81
C VAL A 262 5.78 -1.22 7.25
N CYS A 263 5.86 -2.45 7.78
CA CYS A 263 5.00 -3.56 7.36
C CYS A 263 3.52 -3.25 7.56
N ALA A 264 3.14 -2.79 8.76
CA ALA A 264 1.77 -2.43 9.09
C ALA A 264 1.25 -1.28 8.21
N SER A 265 2.10 -0.26 8.01
CA SER A 265 1.76 0.93 7.23
C SER A 265 1.59 0.62 5.76
N ILE A 266 2.47 -0.20 5.17
CA ILE A 266 2.31 -0.67 3.79
C ILE A 266 0.99 -1.44 3.66
N ALA A 267 0.68 -2.38 4.56
CA ALA A 267 -0.56 -3.15 4.49
C ALA A 267 -1.81 -2.25 4.56
N ALA A 268 -1.84 -1.33 5.54
CA ALA A 268 -2.94 -0.39 5.73
C ALA A 268 -3.07 0.58 4.54
N SER A 269 -1.98 1.21 4.10
CA SER A 269 -1.98 2.17 2.99
C SER A 269 -2.35 1.53 1.66
N VAL A 270 -1.86 0.31 1.38
CA VAL A 270 -2.22 -0.43 0.16
C VAL A 270 -3.70 -0.77 0.17
N GLY A 271 -4.24 -1.28 1.28
CA GLY A 271 -5.66 -1.57 1.39
C GLY A 271 -6.53 -0.31 1.23
N LEU A 272 -6.15 0.79 1.89
CA LEU A 272 -6.86 2.07 1.79
C LEU A 272 -6.82 2.64 0.36
N PHE A 273 -5.68 2.53 -0.32
CA PHE A 273 -5.55 2.88 -1.73
C PHE A 273 -6.51 2.07 -2.60
N GLN A 274 -6.58 0.74 -2.40
CA GLN A 274 -7.47 -0.13 -3.16
C GLN A 274 -8.95 0.16 -2.86
N LEU A 275 -9.31 0.47 -1.60
CA LEU A 275 -10.66 0.89 -1.24
C LEU A 275 -11.04 2.23 -1.88
N ALA A 276 -10.13 3.20 -1.89
CA ALA A 276 -10.33 4.46 -2.59
C ALA A 276 -10.50 4.26 -4.10
N ALA A 277 -9.66 3.40 -4.71
CA ALA A 277 -9.80 3.02 -6.11
C ALA A 277 -11.18 2.41 -6.39
N LEU A 278 -11.64 1.48 -5.54
CA LEU A 278 -12.96 0.87 -5.69
C LEU A 278 -14.10 1.90 -5.60
N ALA A 279 -14.01 2.82 -4.63
CA ALA A 279 -15.05 3.82 -4.38
C ALA A 279 -15.15 4.87 -5.51
N PHE A 280 -14.02 5.23 -6.11
CA PHE A 280 -13.95 6.34 -7.07
C PHE A 280 -13.74 5.92 -8.53
N ALA A 281 -13.47 4.65 -8.84
CA ALA A 281 -13.19 4.20 -10.21
C ALA A 281 -14.32 4.51 -11.21
N ALA A 282 -15.59 4.34 -10.79
CA ALA A 282 -16.73 4.61 -11.67
C ALA A 282 -16.82 6.10 -12.06
N ASP A 283 -16.70 7.00 -11.08
CA ASP A 283 -16.75 8.45 -11.31
C ASP A 283 -15.53 8.95 -12.09
N ALA A 284 -14.34 8.39 -11.82
CA ALA A 284 -13.13 8.73 -12.57
C ALA A 284 -13.25 8.43 -14.07
N ARG A 285 -13.88 7.31 -14.44
CA ARG A 285 -14.12 6.94 -15.85
C ARG A 285 -15.13 7.84 -16.54
N ASN A 286 -16.20 8.23 -15.85
CA ASN A 286 -17.21 9.12 -16.43
C ASN A 286 -16.63 10.50 -16.76
N GLN A 287 -15.71 11.01 -15.94
CA GLN A 287 -15.06 12.30 -16.19
C GLN A 287 -14.06 12.27 -17.37
N SER A 288 -13.41 11.13 -17.62
CA SER A 288 -12.54 11.00 -18.80
C SER A 288 -13.32 11.05 -20.12
N LEU A 289 -14.53 10.50 -20.16
CA LEU A 289 -15.37 10.48 -21.36
C LEU A 289 -15.80 11.89 -21.78
N ASN A 290 -16.32 12.69 -20.85
CA ASN A 290 -16.79 14.04 -21.14
C ASN A 290 -15.66 15.00 -21.57
N THR A 291 -14.41 14.69 -21.20
CA THR A 291 -13.26 15.51 -21.57
C THR A 291 -12.82 15.25 -23.03
N GLU A 292 -13.10 14.07 -23.58
CA GLU A 292 -12.81 13.73 -24.99
C GLU A 292 -13.82 14.38 -25.94
N GLU A 293 -15.11 14.42 -25.59
CA GLU A 293 -16.17 14.99 -26.45
C GLU A 293 -16.08 16.52 -26.60
N SER A 294 -15.38 17.20 -25.69
CA SER A 294 -15.21 18.66 -25.71
C SER A 294 -14.01 19.12 -26.54
N LYS A 295 -13.23 18.22 -27.14
CA LYS A 295 -12.05 18.54 -27.96
C LYS A 295 -12.31 18.24 -29.43
#